data_AF-D5UX17-F1
#
_entry.id   AF-D5UX17-F1
#
_cell.length_a   1.000
_cell.length_b   1.000
_cell.length_c   1.000
_cell.angle_alpha   90.00
_cell.angle_beta   90.00
_cell.angle_gamma   90.00
#
_symmetry.space_group_name_H-M   'P 1'
#
loop_
_entity.id
_entity.type
_entity.pdbx_description
1 polymer ?
#
loop_
_entity_poly.entity_id
_entity_poly.type
_entity_poly.pdbx_seq_one_letter_code
_entity_poly.pdbx_strand_id
1 'polypeptide(L)'
;MNTRLQVVPADLRTGGTRFDAQRAQIESLLTAAERAHADLQGTWEGSAAEVMQERWEEHVPGVGKHVAKLEEYARLLTSTAAEYTTTESNNSDDIQTAGGGSVLNLEM
;
A
#
# COMPACT_ATOMS: atom_id res chain seq x y z
N MET A 1 -5.74 -23.92 -18.05
CA MET A 1 -5.59 -22.57 -18.63
C MET A 1 -4.89 -21.70 -17.59
N ASN A 2 -3.63 -21.33 -17.84
CA ASN A 2 -2.91 -20.38 -16.99
C ASN A 2 -3.29 -18.98 -17.46
N THR A 3 -4.21 -18.32 -16.75
CA THR A 3 -4.53 -16.92 -17.00
C THR A 3 -3.28 -16.11 -16.64
N ARG A 4 -2.49 -15.70 -17.65
CA ARG A 4 -1.42 -14.73 -17.41
C ARG A 4 -2.10 -13.47 -16.91
N LEU A 5 -1.88 -13.14 -15.64
CA LEU A 5 -2.30 -11.88 -15.06
C LEU A 5 -1.60 -10.79 -15.89
N GLN A 6 -2.33 -10.05 -16.74
CA GLN A 6 -1.76 -8.89 -17.40
C GLN A 6 -1.60 -7.80 -16.34
N VAL A 7 -0.41 -7.75 -15.76
CA VAL A 7 -0.05 -6.78 -14.74
C VAL A 7 0.50 -5.55 -15.44
N VAL A 8 -0.20 -4.41 -15.31
CA VAL A 8 0.28 -3.12 -15.79
C VAL A 8 0.95 -2.39 -14.62
N PRO A 9 2.27 -2.10 -14.66
CA PRO A 9 2.97 -1.46 -13.55
C PRO A 9 2.40 -0.10 -13.14
N ALA A 10 1.79 0.64 -14.07
CA ALA A 10 1.09 1.89 -13.77
C ALA A 10 -0.15 1.68 -12.88
N ASP A 11 -0.91 0.62 -13.11
CA ASP A 11 -2.10 0.30 -12.31
C ASP A 11 -1.70 -0.13 -10.89
N LEU A 12 -0.61 -0.89 -10.76
CA LEU A 12 -0.05 -1.25 -9.46
C LEU A 12 0.38 -0.02 -8.65
N ARG A 13 1.11 0.93 -9.26
CA ARG A 13 1.49 2.19 -8.60
C ARG A 13 0.28 3.01 -8.18
N THR A 14 -0.74 3.06 -9.03
CA THR A 14 -2.01 3.74 -8.73
C THR A 14 -2.71 3.10 -7.53
N GLY A 15 -2.79 1.76 -7.51
CA GLY A 15 -3.33 1.01 -6.37
C GLY A 15 -2.54 1.26 -5.09
N GLY A 16 -1.20 1.25 -5.16
CA GLY A 16 -0.34 1.53 -4.02
C GLY A 16 -0.56 2.93 -3.45
N THR A 17 -0.63 3.94 -4.32
CA THR A 17 -0.92 5.34 -3.95
C THR A 17 -2.30 5.45 -3.28
N ARG A 18 -3.30 4.73 -3.77
CA ARG A 18 -4.64 4.73 -3.18
C ARG A 18 -4.65 4.13 -1.78
N PHE A 19 -3.97 3.02 -1.55
CA PHE A 19 -3.87 2.45 -0.21
C PHE A 19 -3.12 3.37 0.75
N ASP A 20 -2.05 4.04 0.29
CA ASP A 20 -1.33 5.01 1.11
C ASP A 20 -2.19 6.24 1.46
N ALA A 21 -2.96 6.75 0.50
CA ALA A 21 -3.91 7.84 0.76
C ALA A 21 -5.00 7.43 1.77
N GLN A 22 -5.53 6.20 1.66
CA GLN A 22 -6.49 5.66 2.62
C GLN A 22 -5.87 5.47 4.01
N ARG A 23 -4.64 4.97 4.10
CA ARG A 23 -3.88 4.85 5.34
C ARG A 23 -3.78 6.21 6.04
N ALA A 24 -3.33 7.24 5.32
CA ALA A 24 -3.20 8.60 5.87
C ALA A 24 -4.53 9.18 6.37
N GLN A 25 -5.63 8.91 5.66
CA GLN A 25 -6.97 9.33 6.12
C GLN A 25 -7.38 8.65 7.42
N ILE A 26 -7.17 7.33 7.53
CA ILE A 26 -7.52 6.58 8.75
C ILE A 26 -6.64 7.00 9.92
N GLU A 27 -5.34 7.20 9.71
CA GLU A 27 -4.42 7.70 10.75
C GLU A 27 -4.83 9.08 11.26
N SER A 28 -5.23 9.98 10.35
CA SER A 28 -5.73 11.31 10.74
C SER A 28 -7.01 11.21 11.57
N LEU A 29 -7.93 10.31 11.20
CA LEU A 29 -9.18 10.09 11.94
C LEU A 29 -8.91 9.47 13.31
N LEU A 30 -8.02 8.48 13.38
CA LEU A 30 -7.64 7.83 14.63
C LEU A 30 -6.99 8.83 15.59
N THR A 31 -6.06 9.66 15.10
CA THR A 31 -5.42 10.71 15.90
C THR A 31 -6.45 11.72 16.44
N ALA A 32 -7.43 12.10 15.62
CA ALA A 32 -8.49 13.02 16.06
C ALA A 32 -9.40 12.37 17.12
N ALA A 33 -9.73 11.08 16.93
CA ALA A 33 -10.54 10.33 17.88
C ALA A 33 -9.79 10.10 19.21
N GLU A 34 -8.49 9.81 19.19
CA GLU A 34 -7.64 9.69 20.38
C GLU A 34 -7.63 10.97 21.22
N ARG A 35 -7.52 12.14 20.56
CA ARG A 35 -7.61 13.43 21.24
C ARG A 35 -8.98 13.66 21.87
N ALA A 36 -10.04 13.43 21.11
CA ALA A 36 -11.41 13.59 21.62
C ALA A 36 -11.70 12.64 22.79
N HIS A 37 -11.19 11.42 22.73
CA HIS A 37 -11.29 10.44 23.79
C HIS A 37 -10.52 10.89 25.05
N ALA A 38 -9.28 11.39 24.90
CA ALA A 38 -8.49 11.91 26.02
C ALA A 38 -9.16 13.12 26.70
N ASP A 39 -9.74 14.03 25.91
CA ASP A 39 -10.48 15.20 26.42
C ASP A 39 -11.73 14.75 27.22
N LEU A 40 -12.44 13.73 26.72
CA LEU A 40 -13.61 13.16 27.39
C LEU A 40 -13.25 12.47 28.70
N GLN A 41 -12.19 11.65 28.74
CA GLN A 41 -11.77 10.97 29.97
C GLN A 41 -11.40 11.94 31.11
N GLY A 42 -10.93 13.15 30.80
CA GLY A 42 -10.59 14.14 31.81
C GLY A 42 -11.80 14.81 32.48
N THR A 43 -13.01 14.63 31.94
CA THR A 43 -14.21 15.37 32.38
C THR A 43 -15.45 14.49 32.58
N TRP A 44 -15.47 13.29 32.01
CA TRP A 44 -16.61 12.39 32.04
C TRP A 44 -16.31 11.16 32.90
N GLU A 45 -17.06 11.03 33.99
CA GLU A 45 -16.94 9.93 34.96
C GLU A 45 -18.25 9.15 35.11
N GLY A 46 -18.16 7.99 35.75
CA GLY A 46 -19.28 7.08 36.04
C GLY A 46 -19.37 5.90 35.08
N SER A 47 -20.36 5.03 35.30
CA SER A 47 -20.48 3.73 34.60
C SER A 47 -20.56 3.85 33.07
N ALA A 48 -21.13 4.93 32.54
CA ALA A 48 -21.17 5.16 31.10
C ALA A 48 -19.78 5.49 30.51
N ALA A 49 -18.95 6.22 31.27
CA ALA A 49 -17.57 6.52 30.87
C ALA A 49 -16.70 5.25 30.91
N GLU A 50 -16.88 4.39 31.91
CA GLU A 50 -16.21 3.09 32.00
C GLU A 50 -16.53 2.18 30.80
N VAL A 51 -17.81 2.10 30.40
CA VAL A 51 -18.21 1.32 29.22
C VAL A 51 -17.59 1.89 27.94
N MET A 52 -17.56 3.21 27.79
CA MET A 52 -16.91 3.83 26.63
C MET A 52 -15.41 3.57 26.61
N GLN A 53 -14.74 3.62 27.76
CA GLN A 53 -13.33 3.28 27.90
C GLN A 53 -13.06 1.85 27.43
N GLU A 54 -13.84 0.89 27.92
CA GLU A 54 -13.69 -0.52 27.55
C GLU A 54 -13.85 -0.72 26.05
N ARG A 55 -14.87 -0.09 25.44
CA ARG A 55 -15.10 -0.16 23.98
C ARG A 55 -13.99 0.50 23.18
N TRP A 56 -13.45 1.60 23.67
CA TRP A 56 -12.33 2.28 23.04
C TRP A 56 -11.09 1.39 23.01
N GLU A 57 -10.72 0.82 24.17
CA GLU A 57 -9.59 -0.10 24.33
C GLU A 57 -9.75 -1.38 23.49
N GLU A 58 -10.98 -1.88 23.35
CA GLU A 58 -11.30 -3.05 22.51
C GLU A 58 -11.06 -2.76 21.02
N HIS A 59 -11.46 -1.58 20.52
CA HIS A 59 -11.54 -1.32 19.08
C HIS A 59 -10.31 -0.62 18.48
N VAL A 60 -9.66 0.30 19.21
CA VAL A 60 -8.50 1.05 18.71
C VAL A 60 -7.37 0.16 18.18
N PRO A 61 -6.97 -0.93 18.88
CA PRO A 61 -5.96 -1.84 18.37
C PRO A 61 -6.33 -2.48 17.02
N GLY A 62 -7.63 -2.72 16.78
CA GLY A 62 -8.14 -3.23 15.51
C GLY A 62 -7.96 -2.24 14.36
N VAL A 63 -8.21 -0.96 14.61
CA VAL A 63 -7.96 0.11 13.63
C VAL A 63 -6.47 0.21 13.30
N GLY A 64 -5.59 0.14 14.30
CA GLY A 64 -4.14 0.12 14.10
C GLY A 64 -3.68 -1.06 13.20
N LYS A 65 -4.28 -2.24 13.36
CA LYS A 65 -4.01 -3.39 12.48
C LYS A 65 -4.44 -3.12 11.02
N HIS A 66 -5.55 -2.42 10.81
CA HIS A 66 -5.99 -2.06 9.46
C HIS A 66 -5.05 -1.05 8.80
N VAL A 67 -4.58 -0.04 9.55
CA VAL A 67 -3.56 0.91 9.08
C VAL A 67 -2.30 0.17 8.63
N ALA A 68 -1.79 -0.76 9.44
CA ALA A 68 -0.61 -1.56 9.09
C ALA A 68 -0.83 -2.42 7.83
N LYS A 69 -2.03 -2.96 7.63
CA LYS A 69 -2.36 -3.74 6.43
C LYS A 69 -2.43 -2.88 5.16
N LEU A 70 -2.94 -1.65 5.27
CA LEU A 70 -2.95 -0.71 4.14
C LEU A 70 -1.52 -0.32 3.74
N GLU A 71 -0.64 -0.08 4.70
CA GLU A 71 0.78 0.16 4.46
C GLU A 71 1.44 -1.04 3.76
N GLU A 72 1.17 -2.26 4.24
CA GLU A 72 1.70 -3.50 3.65
C GLU A 72 1.29 -3.63 2.17
N TYR A 73 0.01 -3.38 1.86
CA TYR A 73 -0.47 -3.43 0.47
C TYR A 73 0.09 -2.31 -0.39
N ALA A 74 0.20 -1.09 0.13
CA ALA A 74 0.81 0.03 -0.58
C ALA A 74 2.27 -0.29 -0.97
N ARG A 75 3.04 -0.83 -0.02
CA ARG A 75 4.43 -1.24 -0.22
C ARG A 75 4.54 -2.39 -1.20
N LEU A 76 3.70 -3.42 -1.06
CA LEU A 76 3.71 -4.59 -1.94
C LEU A 76 3.43 -4.18 -3.39
N LEU A 77 2.37 -3.41 -3.65
CA LEU A 77 2.03 -2.99 -5.01
C LEU A 77 3.12 -2.13 -5.63
N THR A 78 3.73 -1.23 -4.85
CA THR A 78 4.80 -0.36 -5.33
C THR A 78 6.08 -1.16 -5.63
N SER A 79 6.45 -2.11 -4.77
CA SER A 79 7.58 -3.03 -5.00
C SER A 79 7.37 -3.87 -6.25
N THR A 80 6.20 -4.49 -6.38
CA THR A 80 5.85 -5.31 -7.55
C THR A 80 5.91 -4.47 -8.83
N ALA A 81 5.41 -3.23 -8.82
CA ALA A 81 5.50 -2.35 -9.98
C ALA A 81 6.96 -2.07 -10.41
N ALA A 82 7.86 -1.87 -9.44
CA ALA A 82 9.28 -1.65 -9.70
C ALA A 82 9.96 -2.90 -10.28
N GLU A 83 9.61 -4.09 -9.77
CA GLU A 83 10.12 -5.37 -10.26
C GLU A 83 9.72 -5.63 -11.73
N TYR A 84 8.45 -5.38 -12.08
CA TYR A 84 7.98 -5.53 -13.45
C TYR A 84 8.64 -4.52 -14.40
N THR A 85 8.78 -3.26 -13.97
CA THR A 85 9.45 -2.22 -14.78
C THR A 85 10.91 -2.57 -15.04
N THR A 86 11.61 -3.08 -14.02
CA THR A 86 13.02 -3.51 -14.14
C THR A 86 13.14 -4.70 -15.09
N THR A 87 12.24 -5.69 -14.96
CA THR A 87 12.22 -6.86 -15.84
C THR A 87 11.96 -6.48 -17.30
N GLU A 88 11.02 -5.55 -17.54
CA GLU A 88 10.73 -5.04 -18.88
C GLU A 88 11.91 -4.28 -19.49
N SER A 89 12.60 -3.43 -18.70
CA SER A 89 13.80 -2.72 -19.14
C SER A 89 14.92 -3.70 -19.54
N ASN A 90 15.22 -4.68 -18.69
CA ASN A 90 16.27 -5.66 -18.96
C ASN A 90 15.95 -6.47 -20.22
N ASN A 91 14.70 -6.91 -20.39
CA ASN A 91 14.27 -7.63 -21.58
C ASN A 91 14.38 -6.76 -22.85
N SER A 92 14.04 -5.47 -22.76
CA SER A 92 14.19 -4.53 -23.87
C SER A 92 15.67 -4.39 -24.27
N ASP A 93 16.57 -4.20 -23.30
CA ASP A 93 18.00 -4.04 -23.54
C ASP A 93 18.62 -5.31 -24.15
N ASP A 94 18.22 -6.49 -23.67
CA ASP A 94 18.64 -7.79 -24.22
C ASP A 94 18.18 -7.96 -25.67
N ILE A 95 16.93 -7.59 -25.98
CA ILE A 95 16.39 -7.65 -27.35
C ILE A 95 17.11 -6.66 -28.27
N GLN A 96 17.37 -5.44 -27.83
CA GLN A 96 18.10 -4.45 -28.61
C GLN A 96 19.55 -4.89 -28.88
N THR A 97 20.20 -5.48 -27.88
CA THR A 97 21.56 -6.01 -28.00
C THR A 97 21.61 -7.22 -28.94
N ALA A 98 20.66 -8.15 -28.83
CA ALA A 98 20.57 -9.32 -29.70
C ALA A 98 20.17 -8.96 -31.15
N GLY A 99 19.26 -8.01 -31.33
CA GLY A 99 18.82 -7.52 -32.63
C GLY A 99 19.87 -6.68 -33.36
N GLY A 100 20.65 -5.88 -32.62
CA GLY A 100 21.73 -5.05 -33.18
C GLY A 100 22.96 -5.84 -33.63
N GLY A 101 23.22 -7.01 -33.04
CA GLY A 101 24.32 -7.89 -33.47
C GLY A 101 24.03 -8.73 -34.72
N SER A 102 22.77 -8.88 -35.11
CA SER A 102 22.38 -9.78 -36.21
C SER A 102 22.37 -9.10 -37.59
N VAL A 103 22.27 -7.77 -37.65
CA VAL A 103 22.29 -7.00 -38.92
C VAL A 103 23.69 -6.73 -39.47
N LEU A 104 24.76 -6.97 -38.71
CA LEU A 104 26.15 -6.73 -39.15
C LEU A 104 26.86 -7.96 -39.74
N ASN A 105 26.16 -9.09 -39.88
CA ASN A 105 26.75 -10.34 -40.38
C ASN A 105 26.06 -10.90 -41.63
N LEU A 106 25.32 -10.05 -42.36
CA LEU A 106 24.66 -10.44 -43.61
C LEU A 106 25.26 -9.76 -44.85
N GLU A 107 26.51 -9.29 -44.80
CA GLU A 107 27.29 -8.94 -45.98
C GLU A 107 28.78 -9.26 -45.76
N MET A 108 29.18 -10.50 -46.09
CA MET A 108 30.51 -10.84 -46.58
C MET A 108 30.50 -12.19 -47.29
#